data_AF-A0A3N5HVT6-F1
#
_entry.id   AF-A0A3N5HVT6-F1
#
_cell.length_a   1.000
_cell.length_b   1.000
_cell.length_c   1.000
_cell.angle_alpha   90.00
_cell.angle_beta   90.00
_cell.angle_gamma   90.00
#
_symmetry.space_group_name_H-M   'P 1'
#
loop_
_entity.id
_entity.type
_entity.pdbx_description
1 polymer ?
#
loop_
_entity_poly.entity_id
_entity_poly.type
_entity_poly.pdbx_seq_one_letter_code
_entity_poly.pdbx_strand_id
1 'polypeptide(L)'
;MSVFSGVRSTAFTLGLRERYWREHVRNLLRGIDPNGPPTLLLDPIAAHQFVTRGGFTRKAALIDWLHDNALMPAGEYWDYQLVQNYIYPRATFGEEPWATKLRAAPDEPIPMFRREDIHVVVVGGETNGYWRIMGCNYQKTVSVEDWR
;
A
#
# COMPACT_ATOMS: atom_id res chain seq x y z
N MET A 1 3.03 -12.45 -16.21
CA MET A 1 3.03 -10.99 -15.99
C MET A 1 1.83 -10.58 -15.15
N SER A 2 2.01 -9.65 -14.21
CA SER A 2 0.92 -9.08 -13.41
C SER A 2 0.47 -7.73 -13.96
N VAL A 3 -0.84 -7.50 -14.01
CA VAL A 3 -1.47 -6.27 -14.49
C VAL A 3 -2.02 -5.49 -13.30
N PHE A 4 -1.66 -4.21 -13.24
CA PHE A 4 -2.18 -3.25 -12.28
C PHE A 4 -2.87 -2.12 -13.03
N SER A 5 -3.97 -1.60 -12.49
CA SER A 5 -4.73 -0.49 -13.07
C SER A 5 -4.80 0.70 -12.13
N GLY A 6 -5.19 1.85 -12.66
CA GLY A 6 -5.48 3.04 -11.86
C GLY A 6 -4.28 3.59 -11.11
N VAL A 7 -3.06 3.48 -11.68
CA VAL A 7 -1.85 4.11 -11.13
C VAL A 7 -2.04 5.63 -11.18
N ARG A 8 -2.43 6.23 -10.05
CA ARG A 8 -2.70 7.67 -9.94
C ARG A 8 -1.62 8.42 -9.17
N SER A 9 -0.80 7.70 -8.40
CA SER A 9 0.33 8.27 -7.68
C SER A 9 1.53 7.33 -7.75
N THR A 10 2.70 7.95 -7.83
CA THR A 10 4.00 7.26 -7.74
C THR A 10 4.94 8.13 -6.95
N ALA A 11 5.65 7.52 -6.00
CA ALA A 11 6.72 8.16 -5.26
C ALA A 11 7.89 7.17 -5.14
N PHE A 12 9.08 7.68 -4.84
CA PHE A 12 10.28 6.86 -4.77
C PHE A 12 11.17 7.29 -3.61
N THR A 13 12.05 6.39 -3.21
CA THR A 13 13.17 6.70 -2.32
C THR A 13 14.36 5.80 -2.67
N LEU A 14 15.50 6.07 -2.03
CA LEU A 14 16.74 5.35 -2.24
C LEU A 14 17.11 4.57 -0.98
N GLY A 15 16.90 3.26 -1.04
CA GLY A 15 17.05 2.33 0.07
C GLY A 15 16.13 2.65 1.26
N LEU A 16 16.32 1.92 2.35
CA LEU A 16 15.83 2.31 3.69
C LEU A 16 16.94 3.02 4.42
N ARG A 17 16.70 4.25 4.87
CA ARG A 17 17.68 5.04 5.64
C ARG A 17 17.88 4.45 7.04
N GLU A 18 18.98 4.79 7.71
CA GLU A 18 19.35 4.10 8.96
C GLU A 18 18.48 4.50 10.15
N ARG A 19 18.12 5.79 10.25
CA ARG A 19 17.46 6.34 11.45
C ARG A 19 15.94 6.43 11.32
N TYR A 20 15.46 7.01 10.22
CA TYR A 20 14.07 7.43 10.06
C TYR A 20 13.30 6.70 8.94
N TRP A 21 13.74 5.49 8.57
CA TRP A 21 13.09 4.81 7.44
C TRP A 21 11.62 4.50 7.69
N ARG A 22 11.22 4.24 8.95
CA ARG A 22 9.81 3.95 9.28
C ARG A 22 8.95 5.16 8.99
N GLU A 23 9.40 6.34 9.40
CA GLU A 23 8.77 7.63 9.15
C GLU A 23 8.72 7.92 7.64
N HIS A 24 9.81 7.66 6.92
CA HIS A 24 9.82 7.83 5.47
C HIS A 24 8.79 6.94 4.78
N VAL A 25 8.67 5.67 5.17
CA VAL A 25 7.66 4.76 4.61
C VAL A 25 6.24 5.17 5.02
N ARG A 26 6.03 5.62 6.27
CA ARG A 26 4.74 6.18 6.71
C ARG A 26 4.32 7.41 5.90
N ASN A 27 5.26 8.32 5.62
CA ASN A 27 5.00 9.50 4.79
C ASN A 27 4.63 9.10 3.36
N LEU A 28 5.33 8.10 2.80
CA LEU A 28 5.01 7.53 1.49
C LEU A 28 3.60 6.90 1.47
N LEU A 29 3.22 6.16 2.51
CA LEU A 29 1.89 5.57 2.66
C LEU A 29 0.79 6.65 2.77
N ARG A 30 1.00 7.68 3.60
CA ARG A 30 0.02 8.77 3.77
C ARG A 30 -0.13 9.66 2.53
N GLY A 31 0.85 9.66 1.64
CA GLY A 31 0.76 10.36 0.35
C GLY A 31 -0.11 9.66 -0.70
N ILE A 32 -0.67 8.48 -0.40
CA ILE A 32 -1.47 7.68 -1.34
C ILE A 32 -2.96 7.84 -1.02
N ASP A 33 -3.76 8.04 -2.08
CA ASP A 33 -5.22 8.08 -1.97
C ASP A 33 -5.77 6.72 -1.46
N PRO A 34 -6.70 6.70 -0.49
CA PRO A 34 -7.18 5.45 0.10
C PRO A 34 -7.88 4.49 -0.88
N ASN A 35 -8.31 4.96 -2.05
CA ASN A 35 -8.89 4.13 -3.12
C ASN A 35 -7.82 3.52 -4.06
N GLY A 36 -6.54 3.78 -3.84
CA GLY A 36 -5.42 3.22 -4.60
C GLY A 36 -4.44 2.53 -3.68
N PRO A 37 -4.62 1.25 -3.33
CA PRO A 37 -3.78 0.58 -2.34
C PRO A 37 -2.31 0.52 -2.78
N PRO A 38 -1.36 0.48 -1.82
CA PRO A 38 0.06 0.61 -2.13
C PRO A 38 0.64 -0.68 -2.70
N THR A 39 1.35 -0.55 -3.81
CA THR A 39 2.27 -1.55 -4.35
C THR A 39 3.70 -1.04 -4.26
N LEU A 40 4.54 -1.72 -3.47
CA LEU A 40 5.97 -1.44 -3.38
C LEU A 40 6.72 -2.21 -4.47
N LEU A 41 7.49 -1.50 -5.29
CA LEU A 41 8.41 -2.05 -6.27
C LEU A 41 9.84 -1.88 -5.77
N LEU A 42 10.39 -2.96 -5.22
CA LEU A 42 11.67 -2.96 -4.52
C LEU A 42 12.79 -3.50 -5.41
N ASP A 43 13.87 -2.74 -5.56
CA ASP A 43 15.15 -3.30 -5.98
C ASP A 43 15.63 -4.35 -4.94
N PRO A 44 16.34 -5.43 -5.35
CA PRO A 44 16.86 -6.43 -4.41
C PRO A 44 17.65 -5.85 -3.24
N ILE A 45 18.40 -4.75 -3.43
CA ILE A 45 19.12 -4.05 -2.34
C ILE A 45 18.12 -3.51 -1.31
N ALA A 46 17.07 -2.83 -1.77
CA ALA A 46 16.05 -2.26 -0.88
C ALA A 46 15.25 -3.37 -0.18
N ALA A 47 14.92 -4.46 -0.89
CA ALA A 47 14.26 -5.62 -0.31
C ALA A 47 15.11 -6.24 0.81
N HIS A 48 16.42 -6.39 0.59
CA HIS A 48 17.35 -6.88 1.61
C HIS A 48 17.45 -5.93 2.82
N GLN A 49 17.32 -4.62 2.62
CA GLN A 49 17.28 -3.65 3.71
C GLN A 49 16.01 -3.77 4.56
N PHE A 50 14.85 -4.11 4.00
CA PHE A 50 13.66 -4.44 4.80
C PHE A 50 13.87 -5.67 5.68
N VAL A 51 14.69 -6.63 5.25
CA VAL A 51 15.09 -7.79 6.07
C VAL A 51 16.08 -7.35 7.16
N THR A 52 17.21 -6.77 6.78
CA THR A 52 18.34 -6.50 7.69
C THR A 52 18.10 -5.33 8.65
N ARG A 53 17.43 -4.27 8.20
CA ARG A 53 17.11 -3.08 9.03
C ARG A 53 15.69 -3.12 9.58
N GLY A 54 14.77 -3.71 8.83
CA GLY A 54 13.36 -3.82 9.22
C GLY A 54 13.04 -5.05 10.07
N GLY A 55 13.84 -6.11 9.98
CA GLY A 55 13.57 -7.39 10.64
C GLY A 55 12.48 -8.22 9.97
N PHE A 56 12.02 -7.84 8.77
CA PHE A 56 10.93 -8.53 8.09
C PHE A 56 11.44 -9.76 7.32
N THR A 57 11.46 -10.92 7.98
CA THR A 57 11.91 -12.17 7.36
C THR A 57 10.87 -12.82 6.43
N ARG A 58 9.62 -12.36 6.49
CA ARG A 58 8.52 -12.83 5.63
C ARG A 58 7.81 -11.63 4.99
N LYS A 59 7.49 -11.72 3.69
CA LYS A 59 6.75 -10.68 2.95
C LYS A 59 5.43 -10.29 3.64
N ALA A 60 4.73 -11.26 4.20
CA ALA A 60 3.49 -11.02 4.93
C ALA A 60 3.69 -10.15 6.19
N ALA A 61 4.83 -10.23 6.88
CA ALA A 61 5.12 -9.37 8.04
C ALA A 61 5.37 -7.92 7.63
N LEU A 62 5.99 -7.69 6.47
CA LEU A 62 6.10 -6.35 5.90
C LEU A 62 4.71 -5.82 5.54
N ILE A 63 3.84 -6.62 4.91
CA ILE A 63 2.47 -6.24 4.59
C ILE A 63 1.66 -5.90 5.85
N ASP A 64 1.78 -6.72 6.91
CA ASP A 64 1.15 -6.47 8.21
C ASP A 64 1.61 -5.11 8.76
N TRP A 65 2.92 -4.86 8.77
CA TRP A 65 3.47 -3.60 9.23
C TRP A 65 2.99 -2.40 8.39
N LEU A 66 2.92 -2.52 7.06
CA LEU A 66 2.42 -1.46 6.18
C LEU A 66 0.94 -1.16 6.48
N HIS A 67 0.12 -2.19 6.64
CA HIS A 67 -1.30 -2.05 6.99
C HIS A 67 -1.47 -1.32 8.34
N ASP A 68 -0.74 -1.76 9.37
CA ASP A 68 -0.86 -1.22 10.72
C ASP A 68 -0.29 0.20 10.86
N ASN A 69 0.50 0.66 9.88
CA ASN A 69 1.11 1.99 9.87
C ASN A 69 0.49 2.94 8.83
N ALA A 70 -0.38 2.43 7.95
CA ALA A 70 -1.18 3.24 7.04
C ALA A 70 -2.52 3.60 7.71
N LEU A 71 -2.48 4.50 8.70
CA LEU A 71 -3.65 4.92 9.46
C LEU A 71 -4.02 6.38 9.16
N MET A 72 -5.30 6.69 9.13
CA MET A 72 -5.82 8.06 9.07
C MET A 72 -7.09 8.24 9.91
N PRO A 73 -7.42 9.45 10.38
CA PRO A 73 -8.69 9.72 11.03
C PRO A 73 -9.88 9.32 10.16
N ALA A 74 -10.93 8.76 10.75
CA ALA A 74 -12.08 8.29 9.99
C ALA A 74 -12.77 9.40 9.21
N GLY A 75 -12.90 10.59 9.80
CA GLY A 75 -13.45 11.76 9.13
C GLY A 75 -12.65 12.13 7.88
N GLU A 76 -11.32 12.11 7.96
CA GLU A 76 -10.43 12.37 6.82
C GLU A 76 -10.63 11.30 5.73
N TYR A 77 -10.65 10.02 6.10
CA TYR A 77 -10.84 8.91 5.16
C TYR A 77 -12.16 9.02 4.38
N TRP A 78 -13.26 9.26 5.10
CA TRP A 78 -14.60 9.32 4.51
C TRP A 78 -14.83 10.61 3.71
N ASP A 79 -14.01 11.65 3.88
CA ASP A 79 -14.09 12.89 3.10
C ASP A 79 -13.42 12.79 1.71
N TYR A 80 -12.59 11.76 1.45
CA TYR A 80 -12.00 11.55 0.13
C TYR A 80 -13.07 11.29 -0.93
N GLN A 81 -13.06 12.07 -2.02
CA GLN A 81 -14.04 11.97 -3.11
C GLN A 81 -14.16 10.55 -3.69
N LEU A 82 -13.03 9.84 -3.86
CA LEU A 82 -13.06 8.47 -4.40
C LEU A 82 -13.62 7.47 -3.39
N VAL A 83 -13.35 7.68 -2.10
CA VAL A 83 -13.95 6.87 -1.03
C VAL A 83 -15.45 7.09 -0.98
N GLN A 84 -15.92 8.34 -1.06
CA GLN A 84 -17.35 8.68 -1.16
C GLN A 84 -18.02 8.01 -2.37
N ASN A 85 -17.36 7.99 -3.52
CA ASN A 85 -17.94 7.44 -4.74
C ASN A 85 -17.99 5.90 -4.76
N TYR A 86 -16.94 5.23 -4.28
CA TYR A 86 -16.75 3.78 -4.53
C TYR A 86 -16.84 2.90 -3.28
N ILE A 87 -16.61 3.46 -2.09
CA ILE A 87 -16.52 2.68 -0.85
C ILE A 87 -17.68 3.01 0.10
N TYR A 88 -18.04 4.28 0.26
CA TYR A 88 -19.11 4.72 1.16
C TYR A 88 -20.46 4.03 0.88
N PRO A 89 -20.95 3.88 -0.37
CA PRO A 89 -22.19 3.16 -0.62
C PRO A 89 -22.14 1.72 -0.11
N ARG A 90 -21.04 1.01 -0.35
CA ARG A 90 -20.83 -0.37 0.10
C ARG A 90 -20.86 -0.48 1.63
N ALA A 91 -20.24 0.47 2.31
CA ALA A 91 -20.27 0.57 3.76
C ALA A 91 -21.71 0.76 4.28
N THR A 92 -22.48 1.65 3.66
CA THR A 92 -23.89 1.89 4.04
C THR A 92 -24.81 0.71 3.74
N PHE A 93 -24.45 -0.14 2.76
CA PHE A 93 -25.13 -1.40 2.48
C PHE A 93 -24.73 -2.54 3.43
N GLY A 94 -23.83 -2.29 4.40
CA GLY A 94 -23.43 -3.27 5.40
C GLY A 94 -22.30 -4.21 4.96
N GLU A 95 -21.59 -3.90 3.87
CA GLU A 95 -20.48 -4.73 3.39
C GLU A 95 -19.24 -4.60 4.29
N GLU A 96 -18.76 -5.71 4.83
CA GLU A 96 -17.55 -5.75 5.67
C GLU A 96 -16.27 -5.81 4.81
N PRO A 97 -15.16 -5.17 5.23
CA PRO A 97 -14.96 -4.50 6.53
C PRO A 97 -15.41 -3.03 6.57
N TRP A 98 -15.98 -2.49 5.49
CA TRP A 98 -16.30 -1.05 5.41
C TRP A 98 -17.44 -0.64 6.33
N ALA A 99 -18.43 -1.51 6.54
CA ALA A 99 -19.51 -1.26 7.48
C ALA A 99 -18.98 -1.08 8.91
N THR A 100 -18.03 -1.91 9.36
CA THR A 100 -17.37 -1.72 10.65
C THR A 100 -16.58 -0.42 10.69
N LYS A 101 -15.84 -0.13 9.64
CA LYS A 101 -15.03 1.08 9.50
C LYS A 101 -15.87 2.38 9.52
N LEU A 102 -17.11 2.33 9.06
CA LEU A 102 -18.04 3.47 9.04
C LEU A 102 -18.54 3.85 10.44
N ARG A 103 -18.48 2.92 11.42
CA ARG A 103 -18.91 3.16 12.80
C ARG A 103 -17.86 3.86 13.66
N ALA A 104 -16.63 4.00 13.16
CA ALA A 104 -15.53 4.63 13.88
C ALA A 104 -15.80 6.13 14.13
N ALA A 105 -15.29 6.66 15.24
CA ALA A 105 -15.41 8.09 15.53
C ALA A 105 -14.59 8.93 14.52
N PRO A 106 -14.96 10.19 14.23
CA PRO A 106 -14.29 11.00 13.20
C PRO A 106 -12.77 11.14 13.38
N ASP A 107 -12.29 11.16 14.62
CA ASP A 107 -10.87 11.25 14.99
C ASP A 107 -10.20 9.89 15.21
N GLU A 108 -10.98 8.80 15.20
CA GLU A 108 -10.45 7.45 15.40
C GLU A 108 -9.55 7.05 14.23
N PRO A 109 -8.31 6.58 14.51
CA PRO A 109 -7.41 6.13 13.47
C PRO A 109 -7.89 4.80 12.87
N ILE A 110 -8.14 4.79 11.57
CA ILE A 110 -8.56 3.60 10.82
C ILE A 110 -7.55 3.22 9.73
N PRO A 111 -7.40 1.93 9.39
CA PRO A 111 -6.53 1.50 8.30
C PRO A 111 -6.99 2.11 6.96
N MET A 112 -6.08 2.73 6.22
CA MET A 112 -6.37 3.34 4.92
C MET A 112 -6.76 2.29 3.88
N PHE A 113 -6.09 1.13 3.91
CA PHE A 113 -6.19 0.08 2.89
C PHE A 113 -6.60 -1.24 3.53
N ARG A 114 -7.20 -2.14 2.74
CA ARG A 114 -7.34 -3.53 3.17
C ARG A 114 -5.99 -4.23 3.06
N ARG A 115 -5.71 -5.13 4.00
CA ARG A 115 -4.43 -5.83 4.07
C ARG A 115 -4.14 -6.64 2.80
N GLU A 116 -5.16 -7.28 2.24
CA GLU A 116 -5.07 -8.12 1.03
C GLU A 116 -4.75 -7.34 -0.25
N ASP A 117 -5.00 -6.03 -0.27
CA ASP A 117 -4.76 -5.18 -1.42
C ASP A 117 -3.33 -4.56 -1.43
N ILE A 118 -2.58 -4.73 -0.34
CA ILE A 118 -1.20 -4.25 -0.25
C ILE A 118 -0.25 -5.24 -0.91
N HIS A 119 0.59 -4.75 -1.80
CA HIS A 119 1.50 -5.59 -2.56
C HIS A 119 2.96 -5.17 -2.42
N VAL A 120 3.86 -6.15 -2.41
CA VAL A 120 5.31 -5.96 -2.42
C VAL A 120 5.89 -6.83 -3.53
N VAL A 121 6.60 -6.23 -4.47
CA VAL A 121 7.17 -6.91 -5.63
C VAL A 121 8.66 -6.57 -5.69
N VAL A 122 9.51 -7.59 -5.79
CA VAL A 122 10.95 -7.40 -6.00
C VAL A 122 11.21 -7.41 -7.50
N VAL A 123 11.81 -6.33 -8.01
CA VAL A 123 12.10 -6.11 -9.43
C VAL A 123 13.43 -5.39 -9.59
N GLY A 124 14.13 -5.62 -10.70
CA GLY A 124 15.43 -4.98 -10.97
C GLY A 124 16.58 -5.97 -10.92
N GLY A 125 17.81 -5.44 -10.89
CA GLY A 125 19.04 -6.20 -11.05
C GLY A 125 20.12 -5.86 -10.02
N GLU A 126 19.74 -5.33 -8.86
CA GLU A 126 20.67 -5.05 -7.74
C GLU A 126 21.76 -4.03 -8.09
N THR A 127 21.48 -3.13 -9.03
CA THR A 127 22.45 -2.12 -9.48
C THR A 127 22.29 -0.79 -8.73
N ASN A 128 21.08 -0.49 -8.26
CA ASN A 128 20.77 0.75 -7.59
C ASN A 128 19.58 0.56 -6.66
N GLY A 129 19.73 0.88 -5.37
CA GLY A 129 18.70 0.67 -4.35
C GLY A 129 17.47 1.57 -4.44
N TYR A 130 17.20 2.21 -5.58
CA TYR A 130 15.96 2.95 -5.78
C TYR A 130 14.79 1.99 -5.74
N TRP A 131 13.75 2.39 -5.04
CA TRP A 131 12.49 1.68 -5.02
C TRP A 131 11.33 2.66 -5.06
N ARG A 132 10.17 2.15 -5.49
CA ARG A 132 8.97 2.97 -5.71
C ARG A 132 7.79 2.43 -4.92
N ILE A 133 6.89 3.33 -4.58
CA ILE A 133 5.54 2.99 -4.13
C ILE A 133 4.55 3.54 -5.15
N MET A 134 3.54 2.75 -5.48
CA MET A 134 2.48 3.13 -6.41
C MET A 134 1.12 2.92 -5.75
N GLY A 135 0.24 3.91 -5.84
CA GLY A 135 -1.18 3.71 -5.51
C GLY A 135 -1.90 3.11 -6.72
N CYS A 136 -2.17 1.81 -6.69
CA CYS A 136 -2.75 1.08 -7.82
C CYS A 136 -3.52 -0.16 -7.41
N ASN A 137 -4.39 -0.67 -8.29
CA ASN A 137 -5.21 -1.85 -8.01
C ASN A 137 -4.69 -3.05 -8.81
N TYR A 138 -4.34 -4.14 -8.14
CA TYR A 138 -4.05 -5.40 -8.81
C TYR A 138 -5.30 -5.88 -9.56
N GLN A 139 -5.11 -6.33 -10.80
CA GLN A 139 -6.20 -6.82 -11.64
C GLN A 139 -6.12 -8.33 -11.80
N LYS A 140 -5.01 -8.80 -12.39
CA LYS A 140 -4.80 -10.22 -12.67
C LYS A 140 -3.33 -10.51 -12.97
N THR A 141 -2.99 -11.79 -12.91
CA THR A 141 -1.74 -12.33 -13.45
C THR A 141 -2.09 -13.22 -14.63
N VAL A 142 -1.39 -13.01 -15.75
CA VAL A 142 -1.52 -13.78 -16.99
C VAL A 142 -0.18 -14.41 -17.35
N SER A 143 -0.17 -15.54 -18.05
CA SER A 143 1.10 -16.06 -18.59
C SER A 143 1.60 -15.10 -19.67
N VAL A 144 2.91 -14.92 -19.75
CA VAL A 144 3.52 -14.19 -20.89
C VAL A 144 3.55 -15.08 -22.13
N GLU A 145 3.48 -16.39 -21.95
CA GLU A 145 3.41 -17.33 -23.07
C GLU A 145 2.11 -17.17 -23.86
N ASP A 146 1.02 -16.77 -23.20
CA ASP A 146 -0.26 -16.45 -23.85
C ASP A 146 -0.19 -15.21 -24.78
N TRP A 147 0.94 -14.50 -24.80
CA TRP A 147 1.16 -13.31 -25.62
C TRP A 147 1.96 -13.58 -26.90
N ARG A 148 2.54 -14.79 -27.01
CA ARG A 148 3.20 -15.26 -28.23
C ARG A 148 2.20 -15.98 -29.12
#